data_AF-A0A918TXP8-F1
#
_entry.id   AF-A0A918TXP8-F1
#
_cell.length_a   1.000
_cell.length_b   1.000
_cell.length_c   1.000
_cell.angle_alpha   90.00
_cell.angle_beta   90.00
_cell.angle_gamma   90.00
#
_symmetry.space_group_name_H-M   'P 1'
#
loop_
_entity.id
_entity.type
_entity.pdbx_description
1 polymer ?
#
loop_
_entity_poly.entity_id
_entity_poly.type
_entity_poly.pdbx_seq_one_letter_code
_entity_poly.pdbx_strand_id
1 'polypeptide(L)' 'MPNPGSADARTPAQTGPDAAVEETLKMNAYVEAQTLIQDTTPIHDAMNLTSGGSLARIVLNGQVYSLRITRAGKLILTK' A
#
# COMPACT_ATOMS: atom_id res chain seq x y z
N MET A 1 10.19 18.62 -70.63
CA MET A 1 8.83 18.36 -70.09
C MET A 1 8.10 17.53 -71.11
N PRO A 2 7.42 16.41 -70.77
CA PRO A 2 6.54 16.20 -69.61
C PRO A 2 6.91 14.95 -68.77
N ASN A 3 6.30 14.80 -67.59
CA ASN A 3 6.33 13.57 -66.79
C ASN A 3 4.87 13.22 -66.39
N PRO A 4 4.33 12.04 -66.72
CA PRO A 4 2.99 11.62 -66.32
C PRO A 4 3.04 10.60 -65.17
N GLY A 5 2.14 10.75 -64.21
CA GLY A 5 1.92 9.81 -63.12
C GLY A 5 0.99 10.47 -62.10
N SER A 6 -0.32 10.43 -62.32
CA SER A 6 -1.21 9.40 -61.75
C SER A 6 -1.10 9.42 -60.22
N ALA A 7 -1.98 10.19 -59.57
CA ALA A 7 -3.22 9.66 -58.97
C ALA A 7 -2.92 8.65 -57.87
N ASP A 8 -3.14 9.01 -56.60
CA ASP A 8 -4.18 8.39 -55.78
C ASP A 8 -4.32 8.98 -54.37
N ALA A 9 -5.52 8.78 -53.83
CA ALA A 9 -5.88 8.72 -52.41
C ALA A 9 -5.72 9.96 -51.51
N ARG A 10 -6.86 10.63 -51.32
CA ARG A 10 -7.26 11.21 -50.03
C ARG A 10 -7.22 10.11 -48.96
N THR A 11 -6.49 10.30 -47.87
CA THR A 11 -6.74 9.59 -46.60
C THR A 11 -6.37 10.52 -45.43
N PRO A 12 -7.35 10.96 -44.62
CA PRO A 12 -7.07 11.59 -43.35
C PRO A 12 -6.87 10.48 -42.30
N ALA A 13 -5.62 10.16 -41.99
CA ALA A 13 -5.30 9.33 -40.83
C ALA A 13 -5.38 10.18 -39.56
N GLN A 14 -6.61 10.40 -39.10
CA GLN A 14 -6.90 10.71 -37.71
C GLN A 14 -6.78 9.39 -36.93
N THR A 15 -5.63 9.13 -36.32
CA THR A 15 -5.48 8.05 -35.32
C THR A 15 -5.18 8.71 -33.99
N GLY A 16 -6.15 8.60 -33.08
CA GLY A 16 -6.18 9.30 -31.80
C GLY A 16 -5.18 8.79 -30.76
N PRO A 17 -5.10 9.49 -29.61
CA PRO A 17 -4.30 9.09 -28.46
C PRO A 17 -4.97 7.92 -27.72
N ASP A 18 -4.86 6.70 -28.25
CA ASP A 18 -5.44 5.48 -27.64
C ASP A 18 -4.53 4.85 -26.56
N ALA A 19 -3.35 5.43 -26.30
CA ALA A 19 -2.39 4.89 -25.34
C ALA A 19 -2.71 5.22 -23.86
N ALA A 20 -3.76 5.99 -23.56
CA ALA A 20 -4.03 6.47 -22.19
C ALA A 20 -5.10 5.68 -21.43
N VAL A 21 -5.88 4.82 -22.11
CA VAL A 21 -7.02 4.14 -21.47
C VAL A 21 -6.65 2.82 -20.78
N GLU A 22 -5.47 2.26 -21.05
CA GLU A 22 -5.04 0.99 -20.43
C GLU A 22 -4.35 1.18 -19.06
N GLU A 23 -3.84 2.39 -18.76
CA GLU A 23 -3.15 2.70 -17.50
C GLU A 23 -4.13 2.88 -16.32
N THR A 24 -5.39 3.25 -16.60
CA THR A 24 -6.35 3.61 -15.55
C THR A 24 -6.98 2.40 -14.85
N LEU A 25 -6.93 1.19 -15.44
CA LEU A 25 -7.61 0.02 -14.86
C LEU A 25 -6.78 -0.74 -13.80
N LYS A 26 -5.45 -0.58 -13.80
CA LYS A 26 -4.57 -1.26 -12.83
C LYS A 26 -4.44 -0.52 -11.49
N MET A 27 -4.80 0.75 -11.44
CA MET A 27 -4.66 1.58 -10.23
C MET A 27 -5.77 1.34 -9.19
N ASN A 28 -6.93 0.80 -9.61
CA ASN A 28 -8.10 0.69 -8.73
C ASN A 28 -8.11 -0.61 -7.91
N ALA A 29 -7.46 -1.67 -8.38
CA ALA A 29 -7.38 -2.95 -7.67
C ALA A 29 -6.45 -2.91 -6.44
N TYR A 30 -5.54 -1.92 -6.37
CA TYR A 30 -4.65 -1.75 -5.22
C TYR A 30 -5.32 -1.02 -4.04
N VAL A 31 -6.43 -0.34 -4.30
CA VAL A 31 -7.14 0.47 -3.28
C VAL A 31 -8.15 -0.38 -2.49
N GLU A 32 -8.66 -1.48 -3.07
CA GLU A 32 -9.67 -2.33 -2.41
C GLU A 32 -9.10 -3.16 -1.24
N ALA A 33 -7.80 -3.52 -1.29
CA ALA A 33 -7.17 -4.32 -0.24
C ALA A 33 -6.79 -3.51 1.01
N GLN A 34 -6.75 -2.17 0.94
CA GLN A 34 -6.31 -1.33 2.05
C GLN A 34 -7.45 -0.90 3.00
N THR A 35 -8.71 -1.21 2.67
CA THR A 35 -9.88 -0.69 3.43
C THR A 35 -10.45 -1.65 4.48
N LEU A 36 -9.92 -2.86 4.65
CA LEU A 36 -10.48 -3.88 5.57
C LEU A 36 -9.87 -3.89 6.97
N ILE A 37 -9.01 -2.93 7.32
CA ILE A 37 -8.33 -2.90 8.62
C ILE A 37 -8.72 -1.62 9.37
N GLN A 38 -10.03 -1.42 9.57
CA GLN A 38 -10.51 -0.62 10.69
C GLN A 38 -10.65 -1.51 11.92
N ASP A 39 -9.53 -2.12 12.32
CA ASP A 39 -9.42 -2.73 13.64
C ASP A 39 -9.59 -1.59 14.65
N THR A 40 -10.74 -1.56 15.33
CA THR A 40 -11.07 -0.64 16.43
C THR A 40 -10.21 -0.87 17.68
N THR A 41 -9.19 -1.72 17.57
CA THR A 41 -8.24 -2.00 18.62
C THR A 41 -7.30 -0.81 18.78
N PRO A 42 -7.11 -0.28 20.00
CA PRO A 42 -6.16 0.80 20.23
C PRO A 42 -4.75 0.36 19.84
N ILE A 43 -4.16 1.09 18.90
CA ILE A 43 -2.77 0.89 18.48
C ILE A 43 -1.89 1.65 19.45
N HIS A 44 -1.04 0.93 20.18
CA HIS A 44 -0.04 1.50 21.07
C HIS A 44 1.37 1.22 20.54
N ASP A 45 2.23 2.22 20.59
CA ASP A 45 3.64 2.05 20.26
C ASP A 45 4.34 1.22 21.35
N ALA A 46 5.02 0.16 20.94
CA ALA A 46 5.75 -0.73 21.84
C ALA A 46 6.85 -0.01 22.63
N MET A 47 7.58 0.92 22.01
CA MET A 47 8.60 1.72 22.68
C MET A 47 8.01 2.67 23.71
N ASN A 48 6.80 3.17 23.45
CA ASN A 48 6.08 4.01 24.40
C ASN A 48 5.62 3.17 25.60
N LEU A 49 5.09 1.96 25.35
CA LEU A 49 4.74 1.01 26.41
C LEU A 49 5.94 0.57 27.25
N THR A 50 7.13 0.46 26.67
CA THR A 50 8.37 0.08 27.37
C THR A 50 9.18 1.25 27.93
N SER A 51 8.70 2.50 27.81
CA SER A 51 9.44 3.71 28.21
C SER A 51 10.85 3.79 27.60
N GLY A 52 10.97 3.43 26.31
CA GLY A 52 12.24 3.41 25.58
C GLY A 52 13.13 2.19 25.88
N GLY A 53 12.67 1.26 26.71
CA GLY A 53 13.33 -0.01 26.97
C GLY A 53 12.90 -1.13 26.00
N SER A 54 13.40 -2.34 26.23
CA SER A 54 12.92 -3.55 25.56
C SER A 54 12.01 -4.41 26.43
N LEU A 55 11.71 -3.97 27.66
CA LEU A 55 10.90 -4.67 28.65
C LEU A 55 9.97 -3.70 29.37
N ALA A 56 8.70 -4.05 29.49
CA ALA A 56 7.68 -3.34 30.26
C ALA A 56 6.93 -4.31 31.18
N ARG A 57 6.40 -3.78 32.29
CA ARG A 57 5.45 -4.51 33.13
C ARG A 57 4.07 -3.90 32.98
N ILE A 58 3.11 -4.73 32.62
CA ILE A 58 1.71 -4.34 32.43
C ILE A 58 0.89 -5.04 33.50
N VAL A 59 0.15 -4.25 34.29
CA VAL A 59 -0.79 -4.82 35.26
C VAL A 59 -2.13 -4.97 34.57
N LEU A 60 -2.63 -6.20 34.49
CA LEU A 60 -3.96 -6.51 33.99
C LEU A 60 -4.68 -7.36 35.03
N ASN A 61 -5.80 -6.85 35.54
CA ASN A 61 -6.61 -7.53 36.55
C ASN A 61 -5.83 -7.95 37.82
N GLY A 62 -4.87 -7.11 38.27
CA GLY A 62 -4.01 -7.39 39.42
C GLY A 62 -2.86 -8.36 39.16
N GLN A 63 -2.78 -8.94 37.96
CA GLN A 63 -1.65 -9.77 37.54
C GLN A 63 -0.63 -8.91 36.79
N VAL A 64 0.64 -9.09 37.13
CA VAL A 64 1.75 -8.47 36.42
C VAL A 64 2.11 -9.34 35.22
N TYR A 65 2.07 -8.76 34.03
CA TYR A 65 2.58 -9.33 32.80
C TYR A 65 3.85 -8.60 32.40
N SER A 66 4.80 -9.31 31.79
CA SER A 66 6.00 -8.75 31.21
C SER A 66 5.87 -8.69 29.70
N LEU A 67 5.83 -7.48 29.13
CA LEU A 67 5.93 -7.23 27.71
C LEU A 67 7.41 -7.11 27.33
N ARG A 68 7.87 -7.85 26.32
CA ARG A 68 9.25 -7.77 25.82
C ARG A 68 9.30 -7.60 24.32
N ILE A 69 10.13 -6.67 23.86
CA ILE A 69 10.50 -6.52 22.45
C ILE A 69 11.70 -7.42 22.17
N THR A 70 11.54 -8.38 21.27
CA THR A 70 12.63 -9.26 20.82
C THR A 70 13.52 -8.58 19.80
N ARG A 71 14.75 -9.08 19.64
CA ARG A 71 15.68 -8.60 18.60
C ARG A 71 15.14 -8.79 17.17
N ALA A 72 14.17 -9.70 16.99
CA ALA A 72 13.48 -9.94 15.72
C ALA A 72 12.29 -8.98 15.49
N GLY A 73 12.08 -7.98 16.36
CA GLY A 73 10.98 -7.03 16.24
C GLY A 73 9.62 -7.58 16.67
N LYS A 74 9.57 -8.79 17.26
CA LYS A 74 8.33 -9.37 17.79
C LYS A 74 8.11 -8.96 19.23
N LEU A 75 6.85 -8.74 19.58
CA LEU A 75 6.40 -8.51 20.95
C LEU A 75 6.04 -9.86 21.60
N ILE A 76 6.51 -10.07 22.82
CA ILE A 76 6.16 -11.22 23.64
C ILE A 76 5.55 -10.72 24.93
N LEU A 77 4.38 -11.24 25.30
CA LEU A 77 3.78 -11.02 26.60
C LEU A 77 3.89 -12.31 27.41
N THR A 78 4.52 -12.25 28.58
CA THR A 78 4.58 -13.37 29.54
C THR A 78 3.89 -12.99 30.84
N LYS A 79 3.32 -13.98 31.52
CA LYS A 79 2.83 -13.83 32.90
C LYS A 79 3.99 -13.88 33.88
#